data_AF-A0A0A7RFH2-F1
#
_entry.id   AF-A0A0A7RFH2-F1
#
_cell.length_a   1.000
_cell.length_b   1.000
_cell.length_c   1.000
_cell.angle_alpha   90.00
_cell.angle_beta   90.00
_cell.angle_gamma   90.00
#
_symmetry.space_group_name_H-M   'P 1'
#
loop_
_entity.id
_entity.type
_entity.pdbx_description
1 polymer ?
#
loop_
_entity_poly.entity_id
_entity_poly.type
_entity_poly.pdbx_seq_one_letter_code
_entity_poly.pdbx_strand_id
1 'polypeptide(L)'
;MNNYYHEKLNKQRIQILEGMLQRLNSWDETLSQAELIFKENKLQIAELEKMGFSVNKLGQTDRKLVKQIIAIYQQMLTKIQHDKAETKRQVLELTYSRGAMKAYLDRERRRSLIDFDF
;
A
#
# COMPACT_ATOMS: atom_id res chain seq x y z
N MET A 1 -1.09 -14.21 -42.53
CA MET A 1 -0.11 -14.25 -41.42
C MET A 1 -0.40 -13.30 -40.24
N ASN A 2 -1.25 -12.26 -40.38
CA ASN A 2 -1.49 -11.28 -39.30
C ASN A 2 -2.31 -11.78 -38.09
N ASN A 3 -3.22 -12.76 -38.25
CA ASN A 3 -4.16 -13.10 -37.17
C ASN A 3 -3.48 -13.82 -35.98
N TYR A 4 -2.52 -14.72 -36.26
CA TYR A 4 -1.82 -15.51 -35.24
C TYR A 4 -0.98 -14.64 -34.28
N TYR A 5 -0.29 -13.62 -34.80
CA TYR A 5 0.53 -12.73 -33.98
C TYR A 5 -0.33 -11.85 -33.06
N HIS A 6 -1.48 -11.36 -33.54
CA HIS A 6 -2.41 -10.58 -32.74
C HIS A 6 -3.07 -11.42 -31.63
N GLU A 7 -3.46 -12.66 -31.93
CA GLU A 7 -4.00 -13.56 -30.91
C GLU A 7 -2.97 -13.90 -29.82
N LYS A 8 -1.70 -14.13 -30.20
CA LYS A 8 -0.63 -14.40 -29.25
C LYS A 8 -0.38 -13.21 -28.32
N LEU A 9 -0.31 -12.00 -28.87
CA LEU A 9 -0.15 -10.77 -28.09
C LEU A 9 -1.33 -10.51 -27.16
N ASN A 10 -2.57 -10.76 -27.62
CA ASN A 10 -3.76 -10.63 -26.79
C ASN A 10 -3.75 -11.62 -25.62
N LYS A 11 -3.36 -12.88 -25.86
CA LYS A 11 -3.24 -13.89 -24.80
C LYS A 11 -2.19 -13.51 -23.77
N GLN A 12 -1.00 -13.07 -24.22
CA GLN A 12 0.07 -12.63 -23.32
C GLN A 12 -0.38 -11.44 -22.47
N ARG A 13 -1.06 -10.46 -23.06
CA ARG A 13 -1.63 -9.33 -22.32
C ARG A 13 -2.57 -9.80 -21.21
N ILE A 14 -3.55 -10.65 -21.56
CA ILE A 14 -4.55 -11.11 -20.59
C ILE A 14 -3.87 -11.85 -19.44
N GLN A 15 -2.90 -12.71 -19.73
CA GLN A 15 -2.13 -13.42 -18.71
C GLN A 15 -1.39 -12.46 -17.77
N ILE A 16 -0.81 -11.37 -18.29
CA ILE A 16 -0.16 -10.35 -17.47
C ILE A 16 -1.18 -9.68 -16.54
N LEU A 17 -2.32 -9.23 -17.09
CA LEU A 17 -3.37 -8.58 -16.30
C LEU A 17 -3.96 -9.52 -15.23
N GLU A 18 -4.18 -10.78 -15.55
CA GLU A 18 -4.63 -11.80 -14.60
C GLU A 18 -3.58 -12.06 -13.52
N GLY A 19 -2.30 -12.13 -13.88
CA GLY A 19 -1.20 -12.26 -12.93
C GLY A 19 -1.08 -11.07 -11.98
N MET A 20 -1.25 -9.84 -12.49
CA MET A 20 -1.33 -8.63 -11.65
C MET A 20 -2.50 -8.72 -10.67
N LEU A 21 -3.67 -9.11 -11.16
CA LEU A 21 -4.88 -9.23 -10.36
C LEU A 21 -4.73 -10.29 -9.26
N GLN A 22 -4.14 -11.45 -9.58
CA GLN A 22 -3.87 -12.49 -8.60
C GLN A 22 -2.92 -12.01 -7.49
N ARG A 23 -1.82 -11.35 -7.84
CA ARG A 23 -0.89 -10.80 -6.83
C ARG A 23 -1.53 -9.73 -5.95
N LEU A 24 -2.40 -8.89 -6.53
CA LEU A 24 -3.16 -7.91 -5.77
C LEU A 24 -4.13 -8.58 -4.79
N ASN A 25 -4.80 -9.66 -5.20
CA ASN A 25 -5.71 -10.41 -4.34
C ASN A 25 -4.99 -11.26 -3.28
N SER A 26 -3.71 -11.59 -3.47
CA SER A 26 -2.91 -12.33 -2.48
C SER A 26 -2.28 -11.42 -1.42
N TRP A 27 -2.72 -10.16 -1.33
CA TRP A 27 -2.21 -9.22 -0.36
C TRP A 27 -2.64 -9.59 1.07
N ASP A 28 -1.67 -9.66 1.96
CA ASP A 28 -1.73 -9.99 3.38
C ASP A 28 -1.95 -8.76 4.27
N GLU A 29 -2.27 -7.63 3.64
CA GLU A 29 -2.53 -6.35 4.30
C GLU A 29 -1.30 -5.66 4.90
N THR A 30 -0.09 -6.20 4.72
CA THR A 30 1.13 -5.56 5.19
C THR A 30 1.68 -4.53 4.20
N LEU A 31 2.34 -3.50 4.72
CA LEU A 31 2.99 -2.47 3.90
C LEU A 31 4.11 -3.08 3.03
N SER A 32 4.93 -3.97 3.61
CA SER A 32 6.05 -4.59 2.90
C SER A 32 5.61 -5.42 1.70
N GLN A 33 4.52 -6.18 1.84
CA GLN A 33 4.00 -6.94 0.72
C GLN A 33 3.31 -6.03 -0.31
N ALA A 34 2.61 -4.96 0.12
CA ALA A 34 2.06 -3.97 -0.80
C ALA A 34 3.15 -3.32 -1.67
N GLU A 35 4.28 -2.92 -1.07
CA GLU A 35 5.43 -2.36 -1.79
C GLU A 35 6.00 -3.33 -2.83
N LEU A 36 6.13 -4.62 -2.47
CA LEU A 36 6.57 -5.67 -3.37
C LEU A 36 5.60 -5.82 -4.55
N ILE A 37 4.30 -5.96 -4.28
CA ILE A 37 3.26 -6.09 -5.31
C ILE A 37 3.29 -4.87 -6.24
N PHE A 38 3.44 -3.66 -5.70
CA PHE A 38 3.49 -2.43 -6.50
C PHE A 38 4.72 -2.39 -7.40
N LYS A 39 5.88 -2.82 -6.90
CA LYS A 39 7.13 -2.89 -7.68
C LYS A 39 7.01 -3.90 -8.82
N GLU A 40 6.50 -5.10 -8.55
CA GLU A 40 6.33 -6.15 -9.55
C GLU A 40 5.31 -5.76 -10.63
N ASN A 41 4.16 -5.21 -10.20
CA ASN A 41 3.13 -4.76 -11.13
C ASN A 41 3.60 -3.57 -11.98
N LYS A 42 4.44 -2.68 -11.45
CA LYS A 42 5.06 -1.60 -12.22
C LYS A 42 5.94 -2.14 -13.35
N LEU A 43 6.71 -3.21 -13.10
CA LEU A 43 7.51 -3.85 -14.15
C LEU A 43 6.61 -4.45 -15.24
N GLN A 44 5.53 -5.13 -14.85
CA GLN A 44 4.59 -5.71 -15.80
C GLN A 44 3.82 -4.67 -16.62
N ILE A 45 3.48 -3.51 -16.03
CA ILE A 45 2.89 -2.40 -16.78
C ILE A 45 3.87 -1.90 -17.85
N ALA A 46 5.16 -1.75 -17.51
CA ALA A 46 6.17 -1.35 -18.48
C ALA A 46 6.35 -2.39 -19.60
N GLU A 47 6.21 -3.69 -19.29
CA GLU A 47 6.19 -4.75 -20.31
C GLU A 47 4.98 -4.63 -21.23
N LEU A 48 3.78 -4.38 -20.69
CA LEU A 48 2.58 -4.13 -21.50
C LEU A 48 2.78 -2.93 -22.44
N GLU A 49 3.31 -1.82 -21.93
CA GLU A 49 3.62 -0.63 -22.74
C GLU A 49 4.58 -0.95 -23.90
N LYS A 50 5.64 -1.72 -23.65
CA LYS A 50 6.57 -2.20 -24.69
C LYS A 50 5.90 -3.07 -25.75
N MET A 51 4.86 -3.81 -25.38
CA MET A 51 4.06 -4.61 -26.30
C MET A 51 3.07 -3.76 -27.13
N GLY A 52 3.11 -2.42 -26.99
CA GLY A 52 2.20 -1.51 -27.68
C GLY A 52 0.79 -1.49 -27.08
N PHE A 53 0.65 -1.93 -25.83
CA PHE A 53 -0.60 -1.88 -25.12
C PHE A 53 -1.04 -0.43 -24.90
N SER A 54 -2.28 -0.13 -25.28
CA SER A 54 -2.88 1.18 -25.04
C SER A 54 -4.24 0.98 -24.39
N VAL A 55 -4.44 1.69 -23.28
CA VAL A 55 -5.71 1.74 -22.53
C VAL A 55 -6.87 2.20 -23.41
N ASN A 56 -6.58 2.94 -24.50
CA ASN A 56 -7.59 3.43 -25.44
C ASN A 56 -8.10 2.36 -26.41
N LYS A 57 -7.38 1.23 -26.55
CA LYS A 57 -7.70 0.13 -27.48
C LYS A 57 -8.15 -1.14 -26.75
N LEU A 58 -8.61 -1.02 -25.51
CA LEU A 58 -9.03 -2.16 -24.70
C LEU A 58 -10.31 -2.80 -25.19
N GLY A 59 -10.29 -4.13 -25.35
CA GLY A 59 -11.49 -4.94 -25.46
C GLY A 59 -12.25 -4.98 -24.13
N GLN A 60 -13.49 -5.50 -24.16
CA GLN A 60 -14.36 -5.52 -22.99
C GLN A 60 -13.75 -6.29 -21.80
N THR A 61 -13.09 -7.42 -22.08
CA THR A 61 -12.40 -8.24 -21.06
C THR A 61 -11.25 -7.48 -20.41
N ASP A 62 -10.40 -6.83 -21.20
CA ASP A 62 -9.27 -6.06 -20.68
C ASP A 62 -9.76 -4.89 -19.80
N ARG A 63 -10.82 -4.19 -20.23
CA ARG A 63 -11.43 -3.11 -19.42
C ARG A 63 -11.94 -3.62 -18.09
N LYS A 64 -12.52 -4.82 -18.04
CA LYS A 64 -13.00 -5.43 -16.80
C LYS A 64 -11.84 -5.72 -15.85
N LEU A 65 -10.78 -6.35 -16.34
CA LEU A 65 -9.58 -6.66 -15.55
C LEU A 65 -8.90 -5.38 -15.03
N VAL A 66 -8.69 -4.38 -15.90
CA VAL A 66 -8.10 -3.10 -15.51
C VAL A 66 -8.93 -2.39 -14.44
N LYS A 67 -10.28 -2.39 -14.57
CA LYS A 67 -11.15 -1.81 -13.54
C LYS A 67 -11.02 -2.54 -12.19
N GLN A 68 -10.95 -3.87 -12.20
CA GLN A 68 -10.76 -4.65 -10.97
C GLN A 68 -9.41 -4.36 -10.32
N ILE A 69 -8.34 -4.32 -11.12
CA ILE A 69 -6.99 -3.96 -10.70
C ILE A 69 -7.01 -2.58 -10.01
N ILE A 70 -7.59 -1.57 -10.67
CA ILE A 70 -7.68 -0.19 -10.12
C ILE A 70 -8.47 -0.17 -8.80
N ALA A 71 -9.58 -0.90 -8.72
CA ALA A 71 -10.39 -0.95 -7.50
C ALA A 71 -9.60 -1.52 -6.31
N ILE A 72 -8.85 -2.61 -6.52
CA ILE A 72 -8.03 -3.20 -5.44
C ILE A 72 -6.88 -2.27 -5.05
N TYR A 73 -6.24 -1.62 -6.02
CA TYR A 73 -5.23 -0.59 -5.73
C TYR A 73 -5.78 0.54 -4.85
N GLN A 74 -6.99 1.02 -5.15
CA GLN A 74 -7.64 2.06 -4.35
C GLN A 74 -7.91 1.58 -2.92
N GLN A 75 -8.41 0.36 -2.75
CA GLN A 75 -8.63 -0.25 -1.43
C GLN A 75 -7.34 -0.35 -0.62
N MET A 76 -6.26 -0.85 -1.24
CA MET A 76 -4.92 -0.90 -0.64
C MET A 76 -4.45 0.47 -0.18
N LEU A 77 -4.55 1.48 -1.04
CA LEU A 77 -4.12 2.84 -0.72
C LEU A 77 -4.91 3.44 0.44
N THR A 78 -6.23 3.24 0.46
CA THR A 78 -7.08 3.70 1.56
C THR A 78 -6.68 3.05 2.89
N LYS A 79 -6.43 1.74 2.89
CA LYS A 79 -6.00 1.03 4.09
C LYS A 79 -4.63 1.51 4.58
N ILE A 80 -3.63 1.61 3.70
CA ILE A 80 -2.29 2.10 4.07
C ILE A 80 -2.36 3.54 4.62
N GLN A 81 -3.23 4.40 4.07
CA GLN A 81 -3.44 5.74 4.60
C GLN A 81 -4.08 5.75 5.99
N HIS A 82 -5.05 4.86 6.22
CA HIS A 82 -5.67 4.67 7.52
C HIS A 82 -4.64 4.22 8.56
N ASP A 83 -3.87 3.17 8.26
CA ASP A 83 -2.86 2.60 9.17
C ASP A 83 -1.77 3.63 9.52
N LYS A 84 -1.37 4.45 8.54
CA LYS A 84 -0.46 5.58 8.76
C LYS A 84 -1.05 6.62 9.72
N ALA A 85 -2.33 6.94 9.59
CA ALA A 85 -2.99 7.90 10.47
C ALA A 85 -3.12 7.35 11.90
N GLU A 86 -3.46 6.06 12.04
CA GLU A 86 -3.55 5.38 13.32
C GLU A 86 -2.19 5.31 14.02
N THR A 87 -1.14 4.91 13.32
CA THR A 87 0.23 4.87 13.86
C THR A 87 0.67 6.26 14.37
N LYS A 88 0.35 7.33 13.62
CA LYS A 88 0.62 8.70 14.06
C LYS A 88 -0.11 9.07 15.35
N ARG A 89 -1.37 8.64 15.51
CA ARG A 89 -2.14 8.87 16.75
C ARG A 89 -1.51 8.14 17.93
N GLN A 90 -1.17 6.87 17.76
CA GLN A 90 -0.52 6.06 18.81
C GLN A 90 0.82 6.69 19.25
N VAL A 91 1.63 7.18 18.31
CA VAL A 91 2.90 7.88 18.63
C VAL A 91 2.65 9.17 19.42
N LEU A 92 1.61 9.93 19.08
CA LEU A 92 1.24 11.15 19.81
C LEU A 92 0.81 10.82 21.24
N GLU A 93 -0.04 9.82 21.43
CA GLU A 93 -0.49 9.37 22.75
C GLU A 93 0.68 8.92 23.63
N LEU A 94 1.61 8.13 23.08
CA LEU A 94 2.84 7.75 23.78
C LEU A 94 3.70 8.97 24.15
N THR A 95 3.76 9.97 23.27
CA THR A 95 4.51 11.21 23.53
C THR A 95 3.88 12.03 24.66
N TYR A 96 2.56 12.15 24.66
CA TYR A 96 1.82 12.81 25.74
C TYR A 96 1.97 12.07 27.06
N SER A 97 1.82 10.74 27.04
CA SER A 97 2.01 9.88 28.21
C SER A 97 3.43 10.02 28.79
N ARG A 98 4.45 10.04 27.94
CA ARG A 98 5.84 10.31 28.35
C ARG A 98 5.99 11.69 29.01
N GLY A 99 5.36 12.71 28.46
CA GLY A 99 5.36 14.07 29.03
C GLY A 99 4.71 14.12 30.41
N ALA A 100 3.56 13.47 30.58
CA ALA A 100 2.85 13.39 31.86
C ALA A 100 3.67 12.63 32.92
N MET A 101 4.27 11.49 32.55
CA MET A 101 5.16 10.74 33.44
C MET A 101 6.38 11.57 33.87
N LYS A 102 7.01 12.30 32.94
CA LYS A 102 8.14 13.17 33.28
C LYS A 102 7.72 14.26 34.27
N ALA A 103 6.59 14.92 34.03
CA ALA A 103 6.08 15.95 34.93
C ALA A 103 5.73 15.39 36.32
N TYR A 104 5.22 14.15 36.39
CA TYR A 104 4.97 13.45 37.64
C TYR A 104 6.28 13.20 38.42
N LEU A 105 7.28 12.60 37.76
CA LEU A 105 8.59 12.33 38.35
C LEU A 105 9.31 13.60 38.81
N ASP A 106 9.23 14.68 38.02
CA ASP A 106 9.81 15.98 38.37
C ASP A 106 9.11 16.61 39.59
N ARG A 107 7.79 16.45 39.73
CA ARG A 107 7.05 16.88 40.93
C ARG A 107 7.44 16.06 42.16
N GLU A 108 7.60 14.75 42.01
CA GLU A 108 7.99 13.86 43.10
C GLU A 108 9.40 14.18 43.60
N ARG A 109 10.36 14.37 42.69
CA ARG A 109 11.73 14.83 43.03
C ARG A 109 11.75 16.18 43.75
N ARG A 110 10.92 17.13 43.30
CA ARG A 110 10.84 18.45 43.95
C ARG A 110 10.23 18.37 45.35
N ARG A 111 9.22 17.50 45.56
CA ARG A 111 8.66 17.27 46.90
C ARG A 111 9.67 16.59 47.83
N SER A 112 10.36 15.55 47.36
CA SER A 112 11.37 14.86 48.16
C SER A 112 12.56 15.75 48.55
N LEU A 113 12.87 16.80 47.79
CA LEU A 113 13.92 17.77 48.14
C LEU A 113 13.48 18.79 49.19
N ILE A 114 12.18 19.06 49.32
CA ILE A 114 11.64 20.02 50.30
C ILE A 114 11.49 19.37 51.69
N ASP A 115 11.35 18.05 51.76
CA ASP A 115 11.17 17.31 53.01
C ASP A 115 12.48 17.07 53.82
N PHE A 116 13.63 17.63 53.40
CA PHE A 116 14.94 17.47 54.07
C PHE A 116 15.43 18.71 54.86
N ASP A 117 14.63 19.77 54.98
CA ASP A 117 14.94 20.92 55.84
C ASP A 117 14.09 20.91 57.12
N PHE A 118 14.46 20.06 58.10
CA PHE A 118 13.99 20.12 59.49
C PHE A 118 15.12 19.76 60.47
#